data_AF-A0A356B4G5-F1
#
_entry.id   AF-A0A356B4G5-F1
#
_cell.length_a   1.000
_cell.length_b   1.000
_cell.length_c   1.000
_cell.angle_alpha   90.00
_cell.angle_beta   90.00
_cell.angle_gamma   90.00
#
_symmetry.space_group_name_H-M   'P 1'
#
loop_
_entity.id
_entity.type
_entity.pdbx_description
1 polymer ?
#
loop_
_entity_poly.entity_id
_entity_poly.type
_entity_poly.pdbx_seq_one_letter_code
_entity_poly.pdbx_strand_id
1 'polypeptide(L)' 'MAKGKIASIVYDMAKPIVEEFGFDLVDVEFKKEGPTRILCVIIDKAGGIT' A
#
# COMPACT_ATOMS: atom_id res chain seq x y z
N MET A 1 -11.03 -12.57 -3.21
CA MET A 1 -10.04 -12.69 -4.31
C MET A 1 -8.66 -12.59 -3.69
N ALA A 2 -7.78 -13.57 -3.87
CA ALA A 2 -6.47 -13.55 -3.24
C ALA A 2 -5.67 -12.36 -3.78
N LYS A 3 -5.34 -11.38 -2.92
CA LYS A 3 -4.33 -10.36 -3.24
C LYS A 3 -3.08 -11.09 -3.74
N GLY A 4 -2.45 -10.57 -4.79
CA GLY A 4 -1.24 -11.20 -5.34
C GLY A 4 -0.21 -11.43 -4.23
N LYS A 5 0.51 -12.56 -4.28
CA LYS A 5 1.49 -12.94 -3.24
C LYS A 5 2.43 -11.79 -2.86
N ILE A 6 2.91 -11.04 -3.85
CA ILE A 6 3.79 -9.89 -3.65
C ILE A 6 3.06 -8.73 -2.94
N ALA A 7 1.84 -8.38 -3.36
CA ALA A 7 1.07 -7.30 -2.74
C ALA A 7 0.74 -7.61 -1.27
N SER A 8 0.51 -8.89 -0.94
CA SER A 8 0.28 -9.32 0.44
C SER A 8 1.54 -9.19 1.29
N ILE A 9 2.70 -9.64 0.78
CA ILE A 9 4.00 -9.47 1.46
C ILE A 9 4.30 -7.99 1.71
N VAL A 10 4.10 -7.14 0.70
CA VAL A 10 4.36 -5.70 0.83
C VAL A 10 3.37 -5.05 1.79
N TYR A 11 2.10 -5.47 1.83
CA TYR A 11 1.14 -5.00 2.82
C TYR A 11 1.61 -5.30 4.25
N ASP A 12 2.02 -6.55 4.52
CA ASP A 12 2.49 -6.97 5.85
C ASP A 12 3.76 -6.24 6.28
N MET A 13 4.65 -5.92 5.33
CA MET A 13 5.85 -5.13 5.57
C MET A 13 5.56 -3.63 5.78
N ALA A 14 4.64 -3.06 5.00
CA ALA A 14 4.33 -1.64 5.04
C ALA A 14 3.51 -1.27 6.28
N LYS A 15 2.62 -2.17 6.72
CA LYS A 15 1.71 -1.94 7.86
C LYS A 15 2.41 -1.42 9.13
N PRO A 16 3.42 -2.11 9.71
CA PRO A 16 4.06 -1.62 10.91
C PRO A 16 4.78 -0.29 10.70
N ILE A 17 5.29 -0.03 9.50
CA ILE A 17 5.99 1.22 9.16
C ILE A 17 4.99 2.38 9.19
N VAL A 18 3.86 2.26 8.49
CA VAL A 18 2.88 3.35 8.44
C VAL A 18 2.21 3.60 9.79
N GLU A 19 1.97 2.54 10.58
CA GLU A 19 1.46 2.65 11.94
C GLU A 19 2.43 3.41 12.86
N GLU A 20 3.75 3.20 12.73
CA GLU A 20 4.78 3.94 13.49
C GLU A 20 4.73 5.46 13.20
N PHE A 21 4.41 5.83 11.96
CA PHE A 21 4.27 7.23 11.55
C PHE A 21 2.87 7.82 11.81
N GLY A 22 1.93 7.04 12.36
CA GLY A 22 0.56 7.47 12.61
C GLY A 22 -0.29 7.62 11.34
N PHE A 23 0.00 6.82 10.32
CA PHE A 23 -0.76 6.71 9.08
C PHE A 23 -1.54 5.39 9.03
N ASP A 24 -2.62 5.37 8.25
CA ASP A 24 -3.43 4.18 7.99
C ASP A 24 -3.05 3.56 6.64
N LEU A 25 -2.74 2.25 6.63
CA LEU A 25 -2.54 1.51 5.39
C LEU A 25 -3.89 1.15 4.76
N VAL A 26 -4.28 1.87 3.72
CA VAL A 26 -5.57 1.67 3.04
C VAL A 26 -5.50 0.45 2.13
N ASP A 27 -4.55 0.41 1.19
CA ASP A 27 -4.42 -0.71 0.26
C ASP A 27 -3.03 -0.86 -0.34
N VAL A 28 -2.75 -2.06 -0.86
CA VAL A 28 -1.54 -2.36 -1.66
C VAL A 28 -1.98 -3.15 -2.88
N GLU A 29 -1.81 -2.57 -4.07
CA GLU A 29 -2.32 -3.15 -5.32
C GLU A 29 -1.38 -2.96 -6.50
N PHE A 30 -1.46 -3.86 -7.49
CA PHE A 30 -0.77 -3.68 -8.76
C PHE A 30 -1.63 -2.87 -9.73
N LYS A 31 -1.16 -1.70 -10.13
CA LYS A 31 -1.74 -0.93 -11.23
C LYS A 31 -0.98 -1.19 -12.52
N LYS A 32 -1.72 -1.28 -13.62
CA LYS A 32 -1.14 -1.42 -14.96
C LYS A 32 -1.02 -0.04 -15.59
N GLU A 33 0.20 0.33 -15.94
CA GLU A 33 0.49 1.57 -16.68
C GLU A 33 1.10 1.20 -18.03
N GLY A 34 0.27 1.18 -19.08
CA GLY A 34 0.68 0.73 -20.41
C GLY A 34 1.25 -0.70 -20.39
N PRO A 35 2.52 -0.91 -20.80
CA PRO A 35 3.16 -2.22 -20.77
C PRO A 35 3.71 -2.61 -19.38
N THR A 36 3.81 -1.68 -18.43
CA THR A 36 4.39 -1.92 -17.11
C THR A 36 3.33 -2.17 -16.05
N ARG A 37 3.75 -2.77 -14.93
CA ARG A 37 2.95 -2.90 -13.72
C ARG A 37 3.70 -2.25 -12.57
N ILE A 38 3.01 -1.39 -11.85
CA ILE A 38 3.52 -0.67 -10.69
C ILE A 38 2.78 -1.19 -9.47
N LEU A 39 3.52 -1.42 -8.38
CA LEU A 39 2.92 -1.74 -7.10
C LEU A 39 2.67 -0.42 -6.35
N CYS A 40 1.41 -0.11 -6.10
CA CYS A 40 1.00 1.09 -5.39
C CYS A 40 0.69 0.74 -3.93
N VAL A 41 1.23 1.54 -3.02
CA VAL A 41 0.93 1.51 -1.58
C VAL A 41 0.13 2.76 -1.28
N ILE A 42 -1.11 2.60 -0.84
CA ILE A 42 -2.05 3.70 -0.59
C ILE A 42 -2.17 3.86 0.92
N ILE A 43 -1.82 5.06 1.40
CA ILE A 43 -1.82 5.43 2.81
C ILE A 43 -2.72 6.65 3.02
N ASP A 44 -3.30 6.75 4.21
CA ASP A 44 -4.09 7.91 4.63
C ASP A 44 -3.60 8.44 6.00
N LYS A 45 -3.93 9.68 6.31
CA LYS A 45 -3.72 10.29 7.63
C LYS A 45 -4.99 11.01 8.06
N ALA A 46 -5.53 10.68 9.22
CA ALA A 46 -6.54 11.51 9.86
C ALA A 46 -5.95 12.91 10.15
N GLY A 47 -6.31 13.91 9.32
CA GLY A 47 -5.76 15.27 9.35
C GLY A 47 -5.05 15.73 8.06
N GLY A 48 -4.93 14.85 7.06
CA GLY A 48 -4.35 15.16 5.76
C GLY A 48 -2.84 14.91 5.69
N ILE A 49 -2.36 14.65 4.48
CA ILE A 49 -0.94 14.53 4.14
C ILE A 49 -0.50 15.88 3.57
N THR A 50 0.41 16.58 4.25
CA THR A 50 1.03 17.84 3.80
C THR A 50 2.48 17.64 3.45
#